data_AF-A0A3P5Y608-F1
#
_entry.id   AF-A0A3P5Y608-F1
#
_cell.length_a   1.000
_cell.length_b   1.000
_cell.length_c   1.000
_cell.angle_alpha   90.00
_cell.angle_beta   90.00
_cell.angle_gamma   90.00
#
_symmetry.space_group_name_H-M   'P 1'
#
loop_
_entity.id
_entity.type
_entity.pdbx_description
1 polymer ?
#
loop_
_entity_poly.entity_id
_entity_poly.type
_entity_poly.pdbx_seq_one_letter_code
_entity_poly.pdbx_strand_id
1 'polypeptide(L)' 'MLVRRINDVGFEVKDKDGCSYHVNLATKSCSCHSFQKLLIPCSHAIASAIKEKVSIESLVSDFFTSEKTYLWYMGKIYYP' A
#
# COMPACT_ATOMS: atom_id res chain seq x y z
N MET A 1 -8.16 -13.05 3.00
CA MET A 1 -6.74 -13.21 2.62
C MET A 1 -6.01 -13.76 3.83
N LEU A 2 -5.09 -14.70 3.63
CA LEU A 2 -4.23 -15.21 4.69
C LEU A 2 -2.87 -14.53 4.58
N VAL A 3 -2.46 -13.84 5.65
CA VAL A 3 -1.19 -13.11 5.69
C VAL A 3 -0.19 -13.88 6.54
N ARG A 4 0.98 -14.17 5.99
CA ARG A 4 2.12 -14.76 6.70
C ARG A 4 3.29 -13.78 6.66
N ARG A 5 3.84 -13.47 7.83
CA ARG A 5 5.04 -12.65 7.95
C ARG A 5 6.25 -13.47 7.47
N ILE A 6 7.07 -12.88 6.59
CA ILE A 6 8.33 -13.47 6.11
C ILE A 6 9.51 -12.90 6.92
N ASN A 7 9.51 -11.58 7.13
CA ASN A 7 10.50 -10.86 7.95
C ASN A 7 9.86 -9.58 8.54
N ASP A 8 10.65 -8.63 9.03
CA ASP A 8 10.13 -7.44 9.72
C ASP A 8 9.20 -6.56 8.88
N VAL A 9 9.42 -6.52 7.57
CA VAL A 9 8.74 -5.60 6.65
C VAL A 9 8.05 -6.32 5.48
N GLY A 10 8.24 -7.63 5.36
CA GLY A 10 7.85 -8.47 4.23
C GLY A 10 6.83 -9.53 4.59
N PHE A 11 5.83 -9.70 3.72
CA PHE A 11 4.68 -10.57 3.92
C PHE A 11 4.36 -11.39 2.67
N GLU A 12 3.88 -12.60 2.89
CA GLU A 12 3.21 -13.42 1.90
C GLU A 12 1.70 -13.35 2.15
N VAL A 13 0.93 -12.99 1.13
CA VAL A 13 -0.52 -12.86 1.20
C VAL A 13 -1.15 -13.82 0.21
N LYS A 14 -1.95 -14.75 0.71
CA LYS A 14 -2.73 -15.67 -0.12
C LYS A 14 -4.17 -15.18 -0.25
N ASP A 15 -4.66 -15.03 -1.48
CA ASP A 15 -6.04 -14.66 -1.75
C ASP A 15 -7.01 -15.85 -1.64
N LYS A 16 -8.27 -15.65 -2.05
CA LYS A 16 -9.30 -16.70 -2.02
C LYS A 16 -9.12 -17.72 -3.15
N ASP A 17 -8.52 -17.30 -4.25
CA ASP A 17 -8.28 -18.10 -5.45
C ASP A 17 -6.99 -18.95 -5.32
N GLY A 18 -6.23 -18.72 -4.26
CA GLY A 18 -5.02 -19.46 -3.92
C GLY A 18 -3.74 -18.84 -4.47
N CYS A 19 -3.80 -17.67 -5.10
CA CYS A 19 -2.65 -16.92 -5.57
C CYS A 19 -1.89 -16.33 -4.38
N SER A 20 -0.55 -16.42 -4.44
CA SER A 20 0.35 -15.85 -3.43
C SER A 20 0.97 -14.55 -3.94
N TYR A 21 0.95 -13.53 -3.08
CA TYR A 21 1.54 -12.23 -3.35
C TYR A 21 2.58 -11.87 -2.29
N HIS A 22 3.68 -11.24 -2.71
CA HIS A 22 4.69 -10.72 -1.81
C HIS A 22 4.47 -9.23 -1.61
N VAL A 23 4.37 -8.80 -0.36
CA VAL A 23 4.21 -7.40 0.05
C VAL A 23 5.45 -6.98 0.82
N ASN A 24 5.95 -5.78 0.56
CA ASN A 24 6.95 -5.13 1.39
C ASN A 24 6.43 -3.75 1.79
N LEU A 25 6.17 -3.56 3.09
CA LEU A 25 5.60 -2.32 3.62
C LEU A 25 6.63 -1.19 3.67
N ALA A 26 7.92 -1.49 3.83
CA ALA A 26 8.99 -0.48 3.86
C ALA A 26 9.21 0.14 2.48
N THR A 27 9.21 -0.68 1.42
CA THR A 27 9.38 -0.21 0.04
C THR A 27 8.06 0.14 -0.65
N LYS A 28 6.94 0.13 0.09
CA LYS A 28 5.59 0.39 -0.42
C LYS A 28 5.28 -0.39 -1.71
N SER A 29 5.57 -1.70 -1.70
CA SER A 29 5.53 -2.53 -2.91
C SER A 29 4.75 -3.84 -2.72
N CYS A 30 4.18 -4.34 -3.81
CA CYS A 30 3.53 -5.65 -3.87
C CYS A 30 3.77 -6.33 -5.23
N SER A 31 3.87 -7.65 -5.27
CA SER A 31 3.96 -8.41 -6.53
C SER A 31 2.69 -8.34 -7.39
N CYS A 32 1.58 -7.80 -6.88
CA CYS A 32 0.42 -7.47 -7.71
C CYS A 32 0.61 -6.16 -8.51
N HIS A 33 1.70 -5.43 -8.29
CA HIS A 33 2.10 -4.17 -8.93
C HIS A 33 1.17 -2.96 -8.71
N SER A 34 -0.05 -3.15 -8.19
CA SER A 34 -0.98 -2.05 -7.93
C SER A 34 -0.46 -1.06 -6.90
N PHE A 35 0.27 -1.52 -5.89
CA PHE A 35 0.78 -0.64 -4.83
C PHE A 35 1.78 0.40 -5.40
N GLN A 36 2.74 -0.07 -6.19
CA GLN A 36 3.75 0.78 -6.82
C GLN A 36 3.16 1.66 -7.92
N LYS A 37 2.19 1.14 -8.70
CA LYS A 37 1.60 1.84 -9.83
C LYS A 37 0.63 2.94 -9.41
N LEU A 38 -0.18 2.67 -8.40
CA LEU A 38 -1.20 3.62 -7.92
C LEU A 38 -0.68 4.51 -6.79
N LEU A 39 0.48 4.20 -6.22
CA LEU A 39 1.06 4.90 -5.07
C LEU A 39 0.15 4.94 -3.83
N ILE A 40 -0.81 4.01 -3.79
CA ILE A 40 -1.73 3.75 -2.67
C ILE A 40 -1.68 2.26 -2.34
N PRO A 41 -1.86 1.88 -1.06
CA PRO A 41 -1.84 0.47 -0.66
C PRO A 41 -2.87 -0.36 -1.43
N CYS A 42 -2.43 -1.48 -2.02
CA CYS A 42 -3.34 -2.48 -2.57
C CYS A 42 -4.02 -3.27 -1.44
N SER A 43 -5.05 -4.06 -1.76
CA SER A 43 -5.74 -4.92 -0.78
C SER A 43 -4.79 -5.85 -0.02
N HIS A 44 -3.75 -6.38 -0.68
CA HIS A 44 -2.72 -7.21 -0.04
C HIS A 44 -1.87 -6.42 0.97
N ALA A 45 -1.49 -5.18 0.62
CA ALA A 45 -0.74 -4.30 1.49
C ALA A 45 -1.58 -3.87 2.70
N ILE A 46 -2.86 -3.54 2.48
CA ILE A 46 -3.83 -3.21 3.54
C ILE A 46 -3.97 -4.39 4.51
N ALA A 47 -4.15 -5.61 4.00
CA ALA A 47 -4.23 -6.81 4.84
C ALA A 47 -2.97 -7.02 5.69
N SER A 48 -1.80 -6.76 5.12
CA SER A 48 -0.51 -6.86 5.83
C SER A 48 -0.36 -5.76 6.89
N ALA A 49 -0.76 -4.53 6.57
CA ALA A 49 -0.73 -3.40 7.48
C ALA A 49 -1.63 -3.61 8.71
N ILE A 50 -2.85 -4.09 8.49
CA ILE A 50 -3.80 -4.41 9.57
C ILE A 50 -3.21 -5.49 10.49
N LYS A 51 -2.61 -6.54 9.93
CA LYS A 51 -1.99 -7.63 10.71
C LYS A 51 -0.89 -7.11 11.62
N GLU A 52 -0.09 -6.16 11.14
CA GLU A 52 1.04 -5.60 11.89
C GLU A 52 0.75 -4.28 12.60
N LYS A 53 -0.52 -3.86 12.63
CA LYS A 53 -0.95 -2.60 13.25
C LYS A 53 -0.18 -1.38 12.71
N VAL A 54 0.21 -1.43 11.43
CA VAL A 54 0.82 -0.30 10.71
C VAL A 54 -0.31 0.62 10.22
N SER A 55 -0.14 1.93 10.39
CA SER A 55 -1.11 2.90 9.88
C SER A 55 -1.20 2.83 8.36
N ILE A 56 -2.40 2.65 7.82
CA ILE A 56 -2.64 2.65 6.37
C ILE A 56 -2.26 4.01 5.77
N GLU A 57 -2.49 5.11 6.50
CA GLU A 57 -2.15 6.46 6.05
C GLU A 57 -0.64 6.63 5.83
N SER A 58 0.20 6.00 6.66
CA SER A 58 1.67 6.03 6.49
C SER A 58 2.16 5.32 5.23
N LEU A 59 1.33 4.44 4.66
CA LEU A 59 1.65 3.66 3.46
C LEU A 59 1.21 4.35 2.17
N VAL A 60 0.33 5.35 2.27
CA VAL A 60 -0.04 6.20 1.14
C VAL A 60 1.16 7.05 0.74
N SER A 61 1.31 7.32 -0.56
CA SER A 61 2.34 8.25 -1.03
C SER A 61 1.99 9.68 -0.66
N ASP A 62 3.00 10.50 -0.39
CA ASP A 62 2.83 11.89 0.04
C ASP A 62 2.03 12.73 -0.97
N PHE A 63 1.97 12.31 -2.23
CA PHE A 63 1.15 12.91 -3.29
C PHE A 63 -0.36 12.88 -3.00
N PHE A 64 -0.83 11.92 -2.21
CA PHE A 64 -2.24 11.70 -1.89
C PHE A 64 -2.59 12.05 -0.44
N THR A 65 -1.76 12.83 0.23
CA THR A 65 -2.11 13.41 1.53
C THR A 65 -3.28 14.39 1.37
N SER A 66 -4.13 14.48 2.39
CA SER A 66 -5.31 15.36 2.38
C SER A 66 -4.96 16.80 2.01
N GLU A 67 -3.83 17.30 2.49
CA GLU A 67 -3.28 18.61 2.15
C GLU A 67 -2.96 18.75 0.66
N LYS A 68 -2.18 17.82 0.08
CA LYS A 68 -1.83 17.90 -1.35
C LYS A 68 -3.03 17.67 -2.25
N THR A 69 -3.94 16.76 -1.88
CA THR A 69 -5.19 16.58 -2.60
C THR A 69 -6.01 17.87 -2.63
N TYR A 70 -6.10 18.58 -1.50
CA TYR A 70 -6.75 19.90 -1.44
C TYR A 70 -6.05 20.93 -2.34
N LEU A 71 -4.71 21.02 -2.28
CA LEU A 71 -3.94 21.93 -3.14
C LEU A 71 -4.16 21.65 -4.62
N TRP A 72 -4.28 20.38 -5.01
CA TRP A 72 -4.58 19.98 -6.39
C TRP A 72 -5.98 20.44 -6.82
N TYR A 73 -7.01 20.21 -6.00
CA TYR A 73 -8.38 20.70 -6.29
C TYR A 73 -8.45 22.24 -6.39
N MET A 74 -7.56 22.95 -5.70
CA MET A 74 -7.43 24.41 -5.79
C MET A 74 -6.56 24.89 -6.95
N GLY A 75 -6.04 23.98 -7.79
CA GLY A 75 -5.16 24.31 -8.92
C GLY A 75 -3.78 24.84 -8.50
N LYS A 76 -3.36 24.60 -7.25
CA LYS A 76 -2.09 25.10 -6.69
C LYS A 76 -0.90 24.18 -6.95
N ILE A 77 -1.15 22.91 -7.26
CA ILE A 77 -0.13 21.92 -7.64
C ILE A 77 -0.66 21.03 -8.78
N TYR A 78 0.24 20.47 -9.59
CA TYR A 78 -0.09 19.56 -10.69
C TYR A 78 0.32 18.12 -10.36
N TYR A 79 -0.37 17.18 -10.99
CA TYR A 79 -0.02 15.76 -10.94
C TYR A 79 1.28 15.53 -11.75
N PRO A 80 2.21 14.67 -11.29
CA PRO A 80 3.39 14.29 -12.08
C PRO A 80 3.04 13.54 -13.37
#